data_AF-A0A7J6TH50-F1
#
_entry.id   AF-A0A7J6TH50-F1
#
_cell.length_a   1.000
_cell.length_b   1.000
_cell.length_c   1.000
_cell.angle_alpha   90.00
_cell.angle_beta   90.00
_cell.angle_gamma   90.00
#
_symmetry.space_group_name_H-M   'P 1'
#
loop_
_entity.id
_entity.type
_entity.pdbx_description
1 polymer ?
#
loop_
_entity_poly.entity_id
_entity_poly.type
_entity_poly.pdbx_seq_one_letter_code
_entity_poly.pdbx_strand_id
1 'polypeptide(L)'
;MKPFASVVDDLFTANERVVLSGTWAFGQCHYVPVAAYNVGGIKLAFENKLRTNQLRSVSVYTGGEIRTRLFDNAFQHGDPIGTFMLGSTIVMMFEAPQSMDWAVEVGDKVKMGHLLTQPLKKAAAAKKD
;
A
#
# COMPACT_ATOMS: atom_id res chain seq x y z
N MET A 1 5.14 24.06 -12.80
CA MET A 1 5.76 22.90 -13.48
C MET A 1 5.09 21.64 -12.94
N LYS A 2 4.60 20.74 -13.79
CA LYS A 2 4.02 19.47 -13.32
C LYS A 2 5.13 18.59 -12.73
N PRO A 3 4.93 17.92 -11.59
CA PRO A 3 5.90 16.97 -11.05
C PRO A 3 6.20 15.87 -12.07
N PHE A 4 7.46 15.42 -12.19
CA PHE A 4 7.83 14.37 -13.15
C PHE A 4 6.99 13.09 -12.98
N ALA A 5 6.68 12.71 -11.74
CA ALA A 5 5.83 11.56 -11.45
C ALA A 5 4.42 11.64 -12.08
N SER A 6 3.91 12.85 -12.33
CA SER A 6 2.58 13.06 -12.92
C SER A 6 2.53 12.97 -14.44
N VAL A 7 3.68 12.80 -15.10
CA VAL A 7 3.77 12.66 -16.57
C VAL A 7 4.23 11.26 -16.99
N VAL A 8 4.47 10.37 -16.04
CA VAL A 8 4.82 8.97 -16.30
C VAL A 8 3.57 8.14 -16.15
N ASP A 9 3.07 7.62 -17.27
CA ASP A 9 1.97 6.66 -17.26
C ASP A 9 2.40 5.41 -16.50
N ASP A 10 1.45 4.79 -15.81
CA ASP A 10 1.68 3.50 -15.15
C ASP A 10 2.84 3.49 -14.15
N LEU A 11 3.21 4.65 -13.57
CA LEU A 11 4.39 4.77 -12.70
C LEU A 11 4.47 3.69 -11.61
N PHE A 12 3.37 3.39 -10.93
CA PHE A 12 3.35 2.39 -9.86
C PHE A 12 3.40 0.94 -10.36
N THR A 13 2.97 0.67 -11.59
CA THR A 13 3.02 -0.66 -12.20
C THR A 13 4.34 -0.89 -12.93
N ALA A 14 4.97 0.17 -13.43
CA ALA A 14 6.32 0.16 -14.01
C ALA A 14 7.41 0.01 -12.95
N ASN A 15 7.22 0.64 -11.78
CA ASN A 15 8.15 0.54 -10.68
C ASN A 15 8.16 -0.87 -10.04
N GLU A 16 9.32 -1.23 -9.50
CA GLU A 16 9.47 -2.44 -8.70
C GLU A 16 8.59 -2.34 -7.44
N ARG A 17 7.85 -3.40 -7.15
CA ARG A 17 6.95 -3.48 -6.01
C ARG A 17 6.91 -4.90 -5.45
N VAL A 18 6.56 -4.98 -4.18
CA VAL A 18 6.18 -6.25 -3.53
C VAL A 18 4.70 -6.16 -3.23
N VAL A 19 3.93 -7.19 -3.59
CA VAL A 19 2.50 -7.26 -3.27
C VAL A 19 2.35 -8.25 -2.12
N LEU A 20 1.96 -7.76 -0.94
CA LEU A 20 1.55 -8.60 0.16
C LEU A 20 0.03 -8.70 0.15
N SER A 21 -0.48 -9.92 -0.01
CA SER A 21 -1.91 -10.21 -0.04
C SER A 21 -2.27 -11.09 1.15
N GLY A 22 -3.35 -10.76 1.83
CA GLY A 22 -3.84 -11.52 2.97
C GLY A 22 -5.27 -11.13 3.34
N THR A 23 -5.65 -11.46 4.56
CA THR A 23 -6.96 -11.11 5.13
C THR A 23 -6.79 -10.18 6.32
N TRP A 24 -7.84 -9.41 6.58
CA TRP A 24 -8.00 -8.59 7.78
C TRP A 24 -9.42 -8.77 8.33
N ALA A 25 -9.77 -8.04 9.38
CA ALA A 25 -11.03 -8.23 10.11
C ALA A 25 -12.31 -8.14 9.25
N PHE A 26 -12.26 -7.45 8.09
CA PHE A 26 -13.42 -7.25 7.22
C PHE A 26 -13.25 -7.86 5.82
N GLY A 27 -12.29 -8.76 5.63
CA GLY A 27 -12.11 -9.50 4.38
C GLY A 27 -10.70 -9.44 3.81
N GLN A 28 -10.56 -9.22 2.51
CA GLN A 28 -9.27 -9.16 1.82
C GLN A 28 -8.54 -7.84 2.07
N CYS A 29 -7.20 -7.90 2.15
CA CYS A 29 -6.32 -6.74 2.25
C CYS A 29 -5.03 -6.96 1.45
N HIS A 30 -4.57 -5.90 0.81
CA HIS A 30 -3.34 -5.84 0.04
C HIS A 30 -2.51 -4.64 0.50
N TYR A 31 -1.27 -4.93 0.92
CA TYR A 31 -0.26 -3.94 1.27
C TYR A 31 0.86 -4.00 0.24
N VAL A 32 1.03 -2.91 -0.51
CA VAL A 32 1.91 -2.88 -1.68
C VAL A 32 2.97 -1.78 -1.52
N PRO A 33 4.14 -2.12 -0.98
CA PRO A 33 5.30 -1.25 -1.04
C PRO A 33 5.81 -1.14 -2.48
N VAL A 34 5.87 0.10 -2.99
CA VAL A 34 6.36 0.45 -4.32
C VAL A 34 7.66 1.25 -4.15
N ALA A 35 8.75 0.73 -4.71
CA ALA A 35 10.03 1.43 -4.73
C ALA A 35 10.01 2.57 -5.75
N ALA A 36 10.66 3.70 -5.44
CA ALA A 36 10.90 4.74 -6.44
C ALA A 36 12.17 4.43 -7.26
N TYR A 37 12.36 5.18 -8.35
CA TYR A 37 13.54 5.08 -9.21
C TYR A 37 14.82 5.37 -8.40
N ASN A 38 15.84 4.49 -8.48
CA ASN A 38 17.11 4.55 -7.72
C ASN A 38 17.00 4.36 -6.20
N VAL A 39 15.94 3.75 -5.70
CA VAL A 39 15.81 3.45 -4.27
C VAL A 39 16.51 2.14 -3.89
N GLY A 40 17.21 2.13 -2.76
CA GLY A 40 18.01 1.01 -2.22
C GLY A 40 17.26 -0.27 -1.82
N GLY A 41 16.04 -0.47 -2.31
CA GLY A 41 15.25 -1.69 -2.15
C GLY A 41 14.20 -1.66 -1.05
N ILE A 42 13.34 -2.68 -1.08
CA ILE A 42 12.26 -2.97 -0.14
C ILE A 42 12.74 -4.14 0.75
N LYS A 43 12.62 -3.97 2.06
CA LYS A 43 12.92 -5.04 3.03
C LYS A 43 11.65 -5.40 3.80
N LEU A 44 11.36 -6.69 3.88
CA LEU A 44 10.29 -7.20 4.73
C LEU A 44 10.90 -7.65 6.06
N ALA A 45 10.23 -7.33 7.17
CA ALA A 45 10.74 -7.66 8.50
C ALA A 45 10.76 -9.18 8.77
N PHE A 46 9.87 -9.92 8.08
CA PHE A 46 9.66 -11.36 8.26
C PHE A 46 10.32 -12.23 7.17
N GLU A 47 10.90 -11.64 6.12
CA GLU A 47 11.50 -12.38 4.99
C GLU A 47 12.87 -11.78 4.62
N ASN A 48 13.92 -12.39 5.17
CA ASN A 48 15.30 -11.94 5.00
C ASN A 48 15.93 -12.34 3.66
N LYS A 49 15.31 -13.23 2.88
CA LYS A 49 15.81 -13.68 1.58
C LYS A 49 15.25 -12.85 0.42
N LEU A 50 14.28 -11.96 0.66
CA LEU A 50 13.81 -11.04 -0.36
C LEU A 50 14.98 -10.16 -0.83
N ARG A 51 15.16 -10.07 -2.15
CA ARG A 51 16.11 -9.17 -2.79
C ARG A 51 15.34 -8.40 -3.86
N THR A 52 15.25 -7.10 -3.67
CA THR A 52 14.73 -6.15 -4.66
C THR A 52 15.90 -5.36 -5.27
N ASN A 53 15.59 -4.48 -6.20
CA ASN A 53 16.52 -3.65 -6.95
C ASN A 53 17.64 -4.49 -7.59
N GLN A 54 17.24 -5.64 -8.14
CA GLN A 54 18.13 -6.54 -8.86
C GLN A 54 17.97 -6.27 -10.35
N LEU A 55 19.09 -6.21 -11.07
CA LEU A 55 19.06 -6.14 -12.52
C LEU A 55 18.36 -7.39 -13.06
N ARG A 56 17.33 -7.18 -13.89
CA ARG A 56 16.60 -8.25 -14.56
C ARG A 56 16.79 -8.13 -16.07
N SER A 57 16.83 -9.26 -16.75
CA SER A 57 16.84 -9.30 -18.23
C SER A 57 15.54 -8.76 -18.82
N VAL A 58 14.40 -9.02 -18.17
CA VAL A 58 13.07 -8.48 -18.51
C VAL A 58 12.40 -7.97 -17.24
N SER A 59 11.87 -6.75 -17.30
CA SER A 59 11.13 -6.16 -16.19
C SER A 59 9.78 -6.88 -16.00
N VAL A 60 9.25 -6.93 -14.78
CA VAL A 60 7.90 -7.52 -14.54
C VAL A 60 6.82 -6.74 -15.29
N TYR A 61 6.97 -5.41 -15.40
CA TYR A 61 6.05 -4.57 -16.17
C TYR A 61 5.94 -4.99 -17.64
N THR A 62 7.03 -5.46 -18.24
CA THR A 62 7.08 -5.95 -19.63
C THR A 62 6.97 -7.47 -19.75
N GLY A 63 6.32 -8.14 -18.79
CA GLY A 63 6.05 -9.59 -18.84
C GLY A 63 7.15 -10.47 -18.23
N GLY A 64 8.06 -9.90 -17.44
CA GLY A 64 9.05 -10.65 -16.68
C GLY A 64 8.43 -11.53 -15.57
N GLU A 65 9.21 -12.50 -15.09
CA GLU A 65 8.75 -13.49 -14.12
C GLU A 65 8.33 -12.87 -12.76
N ILE A 66 7.15 -13.26 -12.29
CA ILE A 66 6.64 -12.96 -10.96
C ILE A 66 7.04 -14.08 -10.01
N ARG A 67 7.67 -13.73 -8.88
CA ARG A 67 8.02 -14.69 -7.83
C ARG A 67 7.03 -14.59 -6.69
N THR A 68 6.20 -15.62 -6.53
CA THR A 68 5.22 -15.72 -5.45
C THR A 68 5.76 -16.59 -4.32
N ARG A 69 5.47 -16.19 -3.08
CA ARG A 69 5.76 -16.97 -1.86
C ARG A 69 4.53 -16.95 -0.97
N LEU A 70 4.32 -18.05 -0.24
CA LEU A 70 3.27 -18.18 0.75
C LEU A 70 3.88 -18.05 2.14
N PHE A 71 3.15 -17.37 3.02
CA PHE A 71 3.55 -17.07 4.39
C PHE A 71 2.33 -17.26 5.29
N ASP A 72 2.53 -17.90 6.44
CA ASP A 72 1.48 -18.09 7.47
C ASP A 72 1.58 -17.05 8.59
N ASN A 73 2.18 -15.90 8.29
CA ASN A 73 2.37 -14.80 9.23
C ASN A 73 1.06 -14.09 9.55
N ALA A 74 0.85 -13.77 10.82
CA ALA A 74 -0.18 -12.84 11.28
C ALA A 74 0.50 -11.60 11.88
N PHE A 75 -0.09 -10.42 11.66
CA PHE A 75 0.42 -9.15 12.15
C PHE A 75 -0.60 -8.50 13.08
N GLN A 76 -0.12 -7.98 14.20
CA GLN A 76 -0.89 -7.16 15.12
C GLN A 76 -0.67 -5.67 14.83
N HIS A 77 -1.54 -4.84 15.41
CA HIS A 77 -1.40 -3.39 15.30
C HIS A 77 -0.05 -2.95 15.90
N GLY A 78 0.76 -2.28 15.07
CA GLY A 78 2.09 -1.79 15.45
C GLY A 78 3.24 -2.71 15.04
N ASP A 79 2.95 -3.93 14.57
CA ASP A 79 4.01 -4.83 14.11
C ASP A 79 4.72 -4.28 12.87
N PRO A 80 6.05 -4.39 12.80
CA PRO A 80 6.80 -3.98 11.62
C PRO A 80 6.56 -4.96 10.47
N ILE A 81 5.99 -4.48 9.37
CA ILE A 81 5.84 -5.26 8.13
C ILE A 81 7.10 -5.19 7.28
N GLY A 82 7.66 -3.99 7.13
CA GLY A 82 8.81 -3.75 6.28
C GLY A 82 9.28 -2.31 6.31
N THR A 83 10.41 -2.07 5.64
CA THR A 83 11.04 -0.76 5.55
C THR A 83 11.47 -0.47 4.12
N PHE A 84 11.53 0.82 3.80
CA PHE A 84 12.15 1.32 2.58
C PHE A 84 13.50 1.92 2.92
N MET A 85 14.47 1.74 2.05
CA MET A 85 15.80 2.32 2.26
C MET A 85 15.86 3.82 1.91
N LEU A 86 15.06 4.30 0.95
CA LEU A 86 14.98 5.72 0.55
C LEU A 86 13.63 5.98 -0.16
N GLY A 87 12.91 7.07 0.14
CA GLY A 87 11.75 7.58 -0.63
C GLY A 87 10.76 6.55 -1.22
N SER A 88 9.55 6.44 -0.65
CA SER A 88 8.66 5.32 -0.96
C SER A 88 7.19 5.67 -1.04
N THR A 89 6.45 4.87 -1.82
CA THR A 89 4.99 4.88 -1.84
C THR A 89 4.46 3.55 -1.28
N ILE A 90 3.46 3.64 -0.42
CA ILE A 90 2.64 2.49 -0.03
C ILE A 90 1.30 2.65 -0.74
N VAL A 91 0.89 1.63 -1.49
CA VAL A 91 -0.48 1.48 -1.94
C VAL A 91 -1.17 0.47 -1.03
N MET A 92 -2.32 0.83 -0.49
CA MET A 92 -3.11 -0.01 0.38
C MET A 92 -4.50 -0.18 -0.21
N MET A 93 -4.99 -1.41 -0.26
CA MET A 93 -6.30 -1.76 -0.80
C MET A 93 -6.93 -2.82 0.10
N PHE A 94 -8.13 -2.59 0.61
CA PHE A 94 -8.79 -3.50 1.53
C PHE A 94 -10.30 -3.42 1.40
N GLU A 95 -10.98 -4.54 1.68
CA GLU A 95 -12.43 -4.59 1.79
C GLU A 95 -12.86 -3.91 3.08
N ALA A 96 -13.79 -2.96 3.03
CA ALA A 96 -14.27 -2.23 4.21
C ALA A 96 -15.76 -2.50 4.46
N PRO A 97 -16.21 -2.51 5.72
CA PRO A 97 -17.63 -2.66 6.01
C PRO A 97 -18.39 -1.41 5.56
N GLN A 98 -19.66 -1.56 5.18
CA GLN A 98 -20.51 -0.42 4.78
C GLN A 98 -20.66 0.62 5.88
N SER A 99 -20.42 0.27 7.14
CA SER A 99 -20.45 1.16 8.30
C SER A 99 -19.17 2.00 8.49
N MET A 100 -18.21 1.94 7.57
CA MET A 100 -16.97 2.72 7.59
C MET A 100 -17.05 3.92 6.65
N ASP A 101 -16.49 5.04 7.08
CA ASP A 101 -16.38 6.29 6.34
C ASP A 101 -14.94 6.80 6.35
N TRP A 102 -14.57 7.61 5.36
CA TRP A 102 -13.27 8.26 5.31
C TRP A 102 -13.27 9.51 6.19
N ALA A 103 -12.20 9.70 6.96
CA ALA A 103 -11.96 10.91 7.75
C ALA A 103 -11.02 11.89 7.03
N VAL A 104 -10.62 11.56 5.80
CA VAL A 104 -9.69 12.32 4.95
C VAL A 104 -10.24 12.40 3.53
N GLU A 105 -9.81 13.42 2.79
CA GLU A 105 -10.12 13.60 1.37
C GLU A 105 -8.92 13.31 0.48
N VAL A 106 -9.18 13.12 -0.82
CA VAL A 106 -8.13 12.92 -1.81
C VAL A 106 -7.23 14.15 -1.87
N GLY A 107 -5.94 13.94 -1.64
CA GLY A 107 -4.92 15.01 -1.66
C GLY A 107 -4.51 15.51 -0.27
N ASP A 108 -5.17 15.05 0.79
CA ASP A 108 -4.81 15.43 2.16
C ASP A 108 -3.39 14.98 2.54
N LYS A 109 -2.69 15.85 3.25
CA LYS A 109 -1.40 15.52 3.88
C LYS A 109 -1.64 14.78 5.19
N VAL A 110 -1.37 13.48 5.18
CA VAL A 110 -1.51 12.61 6.35
C VAL A 110 -0.23 12.58 7.19
N LYS A 111 -0.36 12.49 8.51
CA LYS A 111 0.75 12.31 9.47
C LYS A 111 0.53 11.04 10.28
N MET A 112 1.59 10.54 10.92
CA MET A 112 1.46 9.44 11.87
C MET A 112 0.45 9.78 12.97
N GLY A 113 -0.45 8.83 13.25
CA GLY A 113 -1.53 8.99 14.21
C GLY A 113 -2.75 9.77 13.71
N HIS A 114 -2.75 10.29 12.47
CA HIS A 114 -3.97 10.84 11.88
C HIS A 114 -4.99 9.74 11.63
N LEU A 115 -6.25 10.03 11.97
CA LEU A 115 -7.37 9.15 11.68
C LEU A 115 -7.62 9.12 10.17
N LEU A 116 -7.65 7.91 9.59
CA LEU A 116 -7.97 7.72 8.18
C LEU A 116 -9.43 7.35 7.97
N THR A 117 -9.99 6.53 8.85
CA THR A 117 -11.36 6.03 8.75
C THR A 117 -12.10 6.17 10.08
N GLN A 118 -13.41 6.31 10.00
CA GLN A 118 -14.30 6.48 11.15
C GLN A 118 -15.60 5.70 10.92
N PRO A 119 -16.41 5.43 11.95
CA PRO A 119 -17.75 4.90 11.76
C PRO A 119 -18.63 5.89 10.98
N LEU A 120 -19.52 5.38 10.13
CA LEU A 120 -20.54 6.20 9.45
C LEU A 120 -21.32 7.01 10.49
N LYS A 121 -21.43 8.32 10.24
CA LYS A 121 -22.28 9.19 11.04
C LYS A 121 -23.74 8.76 10.85
N LYS A 122 -24.44 8.40 11.93
CA LYS A 122 -25.91 8.25 11.86
C LYS A 122 -26.47 9.58 11.36
N ALA A 123 -27.29 9.52 10.30
CA ALA A 123 -28.03 10.70 9.85
C ALA A 123 -28.77 11.28 11.05
N ALA A 124 -28.49 12.54 11.39
CA ALA A 124 -29.28 13.26 12.38
C ALA A 124 -30.73 13.17 11.89
N ALA A 125 -31.60 12.56 12.70
CA ALA A 125 -33.02 12.44 12.37
C ALA A 125 -33.51 13.82 11.97
N ALA A 126 -33.88 13.97 10.69
CA ALA A 126 -34.46 15.21 10.19
C ALA A 126 -35.63 15.55 11.13
N LYS A 127 -35.52 16.68 11.83
CA LYS A 127 -36.65 17.26 12.54
C LYS A 127 -37.75 17.41 11.50
N LYS A 128 -38.80 16.59 11.62
CA LYS A 128 -40.08 16.86 10.99
C LYS A 128 -40.62 18.11 11.66
N ASP A 129 -40.62 19.21 10.92
CA ASP A 129 -41.53 20.33 11.16
C ASP A 129 -42.96 19.93 10.80
#